data_AF-A0A4S4KMT9-F1
#
_entry.id   AF-A0A4S4KMT9-F1
#
_cell.length_a   1.000
_cell.length_b   1.000
_cell.length_c   1.000
_cell.angle_alpha   90.00
_cell.angle_beta   90.00
_cell.angle_gamma   90.00
#
_symmetry.space_group_name_H-M   'P 1'
#
loop_
_entity.id
_entity.type
_entity.pdbx_description
1 polymer ?
#
loop_
_entity_poly.entity_id
_entity_poly.type
_entity_poly.pdbx_seq_one_letter_code
_entity_poly.pdbx_strand_id
1 'polypeptide(L)'
;MEVSRPVDDTAASTPSPSVKAENVDLILGDAGASGDGGADNSSATTSAAPSNSATNSAPPSANIHMRCLIVTQDASIIIGKAGTHVNEIREKSGARVMVSESIPGNPERILNVSGPLDAVSKAFGLIVRRINDEPFDKPSVPGSRAVTIKFMIPNSRMGSVIGKGGAKIKEIQDASGARLNASEGMLPGSTERVLSVSGVADAIHIATYYIGNILIEANERMPSYNNSSYRPSSVSRRAPYSGSSYVPGYSNAYPSTAGPAQSQQHNPPQQLQTQQIYIPNDLVGCIIGKGGAKINEIRHMSASQIKIMEPGAVGVGMNGAPAPAGGEGERLVVITGQPANIQMAVQLLYHRLEQEKQKQLRSQSSN
;
A
#
# COMPACT_ATOMS: atom_id res chain seq x y z
N MET A 1 48.68 -60.24 13.54
CA MET A 1 49.26 -59.17 12.70
C MET A 1 48.13 -58.19 12.41
N GLU A 2 47.66 -57.38 13.35
CA GLU A 2 48.37 -56.49 14.29
C GLU A 2 49.28 -55.50 13.57
N VAL A 3 48.89 -54.22 13.59
CA VAL A 3 49.64 -52.98 13.92
C VAL A 3 48.63 -51.83 13.72
N SER A 4 47.96 -51.28 14.75
CA SER A 4 48.37 -50.38 15.84
C SER A 4 48.10 -48.89 15.52
N ARG A 5 47.35 -48.24 16.44
CA ARG A 5 47.05 -46.79 16.54
C ARG A 5 48.29 -46.02 17.10
N PRO A 6 48.29 -44.66 17.18
CA PRO A 6 47.62 -43.92 18.28
C PRO A 6 46.99 -42.57 17.82
N VAL A 7 45.83 -42.11 18.33
CA VAL A 7 45.58 -41.24 19.53
C VAL A 7 46.65 -40.20 19.86
N ASP A 8 46.31 -38.91 19.76
CA ASP A 8 46.72 -37.93 20.77
C ASP A 8 45.71 -36.77 20.90
N ASP A 9 45.50 -36.41 22.16
CA ASP A 9 44.65 -35.35 22.71
C ASP A 9 45.25 -33.96 22.41
N THR A 10 44.44 -32.90 22.44
CA THR A 10 44.69 -31.71 23.28
C THR A 10 43.53 -30.72 23.14
N ALA A 11 42.85 -30.50 24.26
CA ALA A 11 41.89 -29.43 24.51
C ALA A 11 42.60 -28.09 24.84
N ALA A 12 42.06 -26.97 24.34
CA ALA A 12 42.13 -25.63 24.95
C ALA A 12 41.14 -24.71 24.20
N SER A 13 39.96 -24.38 24.75
CA SER A 13 39.70 -23.20 25.60
C SER A 13 39.79 -21.84 24.87
N THR A 14 38.63 -21.35 24.40
CA THR A 14 37.99 -20.00 24.54
C THR A 14 38.86 -18.73 24.71
N PRO A 15 38.43 -17.53 24.22
CA PRO A 15 37.13 -16.96 24.58
C PRO A 15 36.33 -16.13 23.56
N SER A 16 35.02 -16.24 23.76
CA SER A 16 33.95 -15.35 23.31
C SER A 16 34.05 -13.97 24.02
N PRO A 17 33.67 -12.86 23.37
CA PRO A 17 33.57 -11.58 24.06
C PRO A 17 32.28 -11.50 24.90
N SER A 18 32.46 -11.41 26.22
CA SER A 18 31.42 -11.04 27.19
C SER A 18 31.01 -9.58 27.02
N VAL A 19 29.73 -9.32 26.73
CA VAL A 19 29.12 -8.01 26.95
C VAL A 19 28.34 -8.09 28.25
N LYS A 20 28.72 -7.20 29.17
CA LYS A 20 28.23 -7.09 30.55
C LYS A 20 26.73 -6.80 30.58
N ALA A 21 25.98 -7.61 31.30
CA ALA A 21 24.67 -7.25 31.82
C ALA A 21 24.90 -6.33 33.02
N GLU A 22 24.48 -5.07 32.93
CA GLU A 22 24.27 -4.22 34.10
C GLU A 22 22.94 -4.63 34.75
N ASN A 23 23.05 -5.26 35.92
CA ASN A 23 21.96 -5.42 36.86
C ASN A 23 21.60 -4.05 37.43
N VAL A 24 20.35 -3.63 37.25
CA VAL A 24 19.77 -2.55 38.05
C VAL A 24 18.98 -3.23 39.17
N ASP A 25 19.60 -3.29 40.36
CA ASP A 25 18.96 -3.69 41.61
C ASP A 25 17.82 -2.71 41.92
N LEU A 26 16.59 -3.21 41.94
CA LEU A 26 15.45 -2.51 42.54
C LEU A 26 15.40 -2.88 44.02
N ILE A 27 15.81 -1.92 44.84
CA ILE A 27 15.75 -1.92 46.29
C ILE A 27 14.29 -2.11 46.75
N LEU A 28 14.04 -3.24 47.41
CA LEU A 28 12.85 -3.48 48.24
C LEU A 28 13.03 -2.76 49.58
N GLY A 29 12.26 -1.70 49.81
CA GLY A 29 12.12 -1.05 51.10
C GLY A 29 10.97 -1.66 51.89
N ASP A 30 11.32 -2.51 52.86
CA ASP A 30 10.48 -2.92 53.99
C ASP A 30 10.42 -1.79 55.03
N ALA A 31 9.22 -1.41 55.44
CA ALA A 31 8.98 -0.66 56.66
C ALA A 31 7.61 -1.05 57.24
N GLY A 32 7.61 -2.09 58.07
CA GLY A 32 6.55 -2.30 59.05
C GLY A 32 6.64 -1.28 60.20
N ALA A 33 5.48 -0.76 60.61
CA ALA A 33 5.26 -0.25 61.96
C ALA A 33 3.79 -0.44 62.36
N SER A 34 3.63 -1.00 63.55
CA SER A 34 2.43 -1.53 64.18
C SER A 34 1.73 -0.49 65.09
N GLY A 35 0.45 -0.73 65.41
CA GLY A 35 -0.30 -0.10 66.53
C GLY A 35 -1.75 0.20 66.12
N ASP A 36 -2.72 -0.70 66.34
CA ASP A 36 -3.49 -1.00 67.57
C ASP A 36 -4.61 0.00 67.90
N GLY A 37 -5.81 -0.54 68.18
CA GLY A 37 -6.80 0.09 69.05
C GLY A 37 -8.15 0.51 68.44
N GLY A 38 -9.20 -0.25 68.77
CA GLY A 38 -10.44 0.34 69.31
C GLY A 38 -11.67 0.43 68.40
N ALA A 39 -12.79 -0.08 68.89
CA ALA A 39 -14.09 -0.19 68.23
C ALA A 39 -15.13 0.77 68.83
N ASP A 40 -16.04 1.31 67.99
CA ASP A 40 -17.41 1.72 68.38
C ASP A 40 -18.31 2.15 67.19
N ASN A 41 -19.33 1.32 66.99
CA ASN A 41 -20.76 1.54 66.74
C ASN A 41 -21.34 2.81 66.04
N SER A 42 -22.23 2.53 65.07
CA SER A 42 -23.55 3.14 64.80
C SER A 42 -23.78 4.34 63.83
N SER A 43 -24.65 4.02 62.86
CA SER A 43 -25.68 4.80 62.15
C SER A 43 -25.33 5.83 61.06
N ALA A 44 -25.52 5.36 59.82
CA ALA A 44 -26.25 5.97 58.70
C ALA A 44 -26.31 7.50 58.55
N THR A 45 -25.78 8.00 57.41
CA THR A 45 -26.52 8.86 56.48
C THR A 45 -25.88 8.83 55.08
N THR A 46 -26.76 8.78 54.09
CA THR A 46 -26.60 8.86 52.63
C THR A 46 -25.48 9.77 52.10
N SER A 47 -24.65 9.24 51.19
CA SER A 47 -24.20 9.88 49.94
C SER A 47 -23.20 8.95 49.24
N ALA A 48 -23.67 8.18 48.26
CA ALA A 48 -22.80 7.38 47.40
C ALA A 48 -22.00 8.31 46.49
N ALA A 49 -20.72 8.50 46.80
CA ALA A 49 -19.73 9.02 45.85
C ALA A 49 -19.28 7.85 44.95
N PRO A 50 -19.31 7.98 43.62
CA PRO A 50 -18.87 6.91 42.75
C PRO A 50 -17.36 6.73 42.89
N SER A 51 -16.96 5.52 43.29
CA SER A 51 -15.61 5.01 43.19
C SER A 51 -15.18 5.02 41.73
N ASN A 52 -14.47 6.08 41.33
CA ASN A 52 -13.83 6.17 40.04
C ASN A 52 -12.61 5.22 40.06
N SER A 53 -12.84 3.96 39.72
CA SER A 53 -11.78 3.07 39.29
C SER A 53 -11.20 3.66 38.02
N ALA A 54 -10.12 4.44 38.16
CA ALA A 54 -9.33 4.91 37.05
C ALA A 54 -8.72 3.70 36.36
N THR A 55 -9.47 3.12 35.43
CA THR A 55 -8.88 2.36 34.33
C THR A 55 -7.91 3.32 33.65
N ASN A 56 -6.61 3.00 33.70
CA ASN A 56 -5.63 3.59 32.81
C ASN A 56 -6.00 3.20 31.38
N SER A 57 -7.05 3.81 30.82
CA SER A 57 -7.28 3.83 29.40
C SER A 57 -6.25 4.79 28.82
N ALA A 58 -5.15 4.22 28.32
CA ALA A 58 -4.33 4.93 27.35
C ALA A 58 -5.28 5.58 26.32
N PRO A 59 -5.00 6.82 25.88
CA PRO A 59 -5.87 7.49 24.92
C PRO A 59 -6.13 6.56 23.72
N PRO A 60 -7.38 6.47 23.24
CA PRO A 60 -7.72 5.53 22.17
C PRO A 60 -6.83 5.82 20.95
N SER A 61 -6.06 4.82 20.53
CA SER A 61 -5.21 4.94 19.34
C SER A 61 -6.06 5.26 18.11
N ALA A 62 -5.54 6.12 17.25
CA ALA A 62 -6.26 6.57 16.06
C ALA A 62 -6.65 5.38 15.16
N ASN A 63 -7.83 5.50 14.53
CA ASN A 63 -8.33 4.47 13.63
C ASN A 63 -7.53 4.45 12.32
N ILE A 64 -7.20 3.25 11.87
CA ILE A 64 -6.52 3.02 10.59
C ILE A 64 -7.21 1.88 9.82
N HIS A 65 -7.14 1.94 8.49
CA HIS A 65 -7.52 0.86 7.60
C HIS A 65 -6.31 0.46 6.76
N MET A 66 -5.86 -0.79 6.92
CA MET A 66 -4.72 -1.36 6.20
C MET A 66 -5.17 -2.50 5.30
N ARG A 67 -4.56 -2.57 4.12
CA ARG A 67 -4.86 -3.56 3.09
C ARG A 67 -3.59 -4.32 2.77
N CYS A 68 -3.68 -5.63 2.61
CA CYS A 68 -2.56 -6.44 2.14
C CYS A 68 -3.00 -7.48 1.11
N LEU A 69 -2.04 -7.88 0.28
CA LEU A 69 -2.17 -9.00 -0.63
C LEU A 69 -1.81 -10.29 0.12
N ILE A 70 -2.69 -11.28 0.03
CA ILE A 70 -2.49 -12.61 0.57
C ILE A 70 -2.77 -13.64 -0.52
N VAL A 71 -2.14 -14.80 -0.45
CA VAL A 71 -2.47 -15.90 -1.38
C VAL A 71 -3.78 -16.57 -0.99
N THR A 72 -4.46 -17.18 -1.96
CA THR A 72 -5.74 -17.87 -1.73
C THR A 72 -5.65 -18.99 -0.70
N GLN A 73 -4.48 -19.64 -0.59
CA GLN A 73 -4.21 -20.65 0.44
C GLN A 73 -4.25 -20.04 1.85
N ASP A 74 -3.45 -19.00 2.11
CA ASP A 74 -3.42 -18.28 3.39
C ASP A 74 -4.79 -17.72 3.75
N ALA A 75 -5.50 -17.18 2.75
CA ALA A 75 -6.87 -16.68 2.93
C ALA A 75 -7.83 -17.77 3.44
N SER A 76 -7.66 -19.02 3.00
CA SER A 76 -8.49 -20.13 3.45
C SER A 76 -8.19 -20.50 4.91
N ILE A 77 -6.91 -20.45 5.31
CA ILE A 77 -6.46 -20.66 6.70
C ILE A 77 -6.97 -19.55 7.62
N ILE A 78 -6.90 -18.29 7.17
CA ILE A 78 -7.38 -17.12 7.92
C ILE A 78 -8.89 -17.19 8.14
N ILE A 79 -9.67 -17.56 7.12
CA ILE A 79 -11.13 -17.65 7.24
C ILE A 79 -11.53 -18.84 8.13
N GLY A 80 -10.96 -20.01 7.89
CA GLY A 80 -11.34 -21.25 8.59
C GLY A 80 -12.73 -21.76 8.20
N LYS A 81 -13.05 -22.99 8.64
CA LYS A 81 -14.39 -23.58 8.41
C LYS A 81 -15.46 -22.70 9.05
N ALA A 82 -16.53 -22.39 8.31
CA ALA A 82 -17.63 -21.50 8.75
C ALA A 82 -17.19 -20.11 9.27
N GLY A 83 -15.98 -19.64 8.93
CA GLY A 83 -15.46 -18.37 9.42
C GLY A 83 -14.93 -18.40 10.86
N THR A 84 -14.78 -19.58 11.47
CA THR A 84 -14.37 -19.72 12.89
C THR A 84 -13.05 -19.00 13.17
N HIS A 85 -12.04 -19.17 12.30
CA HIS A 85 -10.71 -18.59 12.55
C HIS A 85 -10.72 -17.06 12.44
N VAL A 86 -11.39 -16.50 11.44
CA VAL A 86 -11.45 -15.04 11.26
C VAL A 86 -12.28 -14.39 12.36
N ASN A 87 -13.31 -15.08 12.87
CA ASN A 87 -14.10 -14.60 14.01
C ASN A 87 -13.26 -14.56 15.29
N GLU A 88 -12.48 -15.60 15.58
CA GLU A 88 -11.57 -15.61 16.73
C GLU A 88 -10.50 -14.51 16.63
N ILE A 89 -9.95 -14.26 15.42
CA ILE A 89 -9.01 -13.15 15.21
C ILE A 89 -9.69 -11.81 15.50
N ARG A 90 -10.93 -11.59 15.02
CA ARG A 90 -11.70 -10.36 15.30
C ARG A 90 -11.96 -10.17 16.78
N GLU A 91 -12.35 -11.23 17.49
CA GLU A 91 -12.63 -11.21 18.93
C GLU A 91 -11.37 -10.89 19.74
N LYS A 92 -10.26 -11.61 19.51
CA LYS A 92 -9.02 -11.41 20.26
C LYS A 92 -8.31 -10.09 19.92
N SER A 93 -8.44 -9.58 18.70
CA SER A 93 -7.80 -8.32 18.28
C SER A 93 -8.64 -7.09 18.54
N GLY A 94 -9.97 -7.18 18.51
CA GLY A 94 -10.86 -6.03 18.46
C GLY A 94 -10.89 -5.32 17.09
N ALA A 95 -10.23 -5.86 16.07
CA ALA A 95 -10.19 -5.29 14.74
C ALA A 95 -11.25 -5.89 13.81
N ARG A 96 -11.70 -5.09 12.84
CA ARG A 96 -12.53 -5.54 11.73
C ARG A 96 -11.65 -6.13 10.63
N VAL A 97 -11.71 -7.44 10.47
CA VAL A 97 -10.98 -8.21 9.45
C VAL A 97 -11.91 -8.67 8.34
N MET A 98 -11.62 -8.40 7.07
CA MET A 98 -12.42 -8.81 5.91
C MET A 98 -11.55 -9.30 4.77
N VAL A 99 -11.89 -10.45 4.19
CA VAL A 99 -11.17 -11.02 3.04
C VAL A 99 -12.02 -10.86 1.79
N SER A 100 -11.44 -10.37 0.70
CA SER A 100 -12.13 -10.25 -0.60
C SER A 100 -12.57 -11.62 -1.12
N GLU A 101 -13.57 -11.64 -1.99
CA GLU A 101 -13.93 -12.85 -2.74
C GLU A 101 -12.75 -13.40 -3.53
N SER A 102 -12.75 -14.72 -3.78
CA SER A 102 -11.74 -15.36 -4.62
C SER A 102 -12.09 -15.12 -6.09
N ILE A 103 -11.11 -14.67 -6.87
CA ILE A 103 -11.29 -14.46 -8.31
C ILE A 103 -10.68 -15.67 -9.04
N PRO A 104 -11.43 -16.38 -9.90
CA PRO A 104 -10.90 -17.49 -10.67
C PRO A 104 -9.66 -17.10 -11.48
N GLY A 105 -8.61 -17.91 -11.40
CA GLY A 105 -7.33 -17.66 -12.10
C GLY A 105 -6.41 -16.64 -11.41
N ASN A 106 -6.84 -15.98 -10.33
CA ASN A 106 -5.99 -15.10 -9.54
C ASN A 106 -5.59 -15.78 -8.21
N PRO A 107 -4.29 -16.01 -7.97
CA PRO A 107 -3.83 -16.62 -6.72
C PRO A 107 -3.82 -15.65 -5.53
N GLU A 108 -4.05 -14.35 -5.77
CA GLU A 108 -4.04 -13.30 -4.75
C GLU A 108 -5.44 -12.83 -4.37
N ARG A 109 -5.63 -12.52 -3.09
CA ARG A 109 -6.83 -11.92 -2.49
C ARG A 109 -6.43 -10.73 -1.65
N ILE A 110 -7.36 -9.82 -1.40
CA ILE A 110 -7.14 -8.65 -0.55
C ILE A 110 -7.67 -8.95 0.85
N LEU A 111 -6.81 -8.78 1.84
CA LEU A 111 -7.18 -8.73 3.25
C LEU A 111 -7.27 -7.27 3.70
N ASN A 112 -8.44 -6.89 4.20
CA ASN A 112 -8.71 -5.57 4.76
C ASN A 112 -8.80 -5.69 6.28
N VAL A 113 -8.02 -4.90 7.01
CA VAL A 113 -8.02 -4.85 8.47
C VAL A 113 -8.22 -3.40 8.91
N SER A 114 -9.21 -3.12 9.76
CA SER A 114 -9.50 -1.77 10.26
C SER A 114 -9.84 -1.74 11.73
N GLY A 115 -9.57 -0.61 12.36
CA GLY A 115 -9.87 -0.35 13.77
C GLY A 115 -8.80 0.55 14.39
N PRO A 116 -8.75 0.62 15.72
CA PRO A 116 -7.65 1.26 16.44
C PRO A 116 -6.31 0.63 16.04
N LEU A 117 -5.24 1.43 15.97
CA LEU A 117 -3.94 0.94 15.52
C LEU A 117 -3.46 -0.30 16.29
N ASP A 118 -3.62 -0.31 17.62
CA ASP A 118 -3.22 -1.43 18.47
C ASP A 118 -3.98 -2.72 18.12
N ALA A 119 -5.28 -2.58 17.80
CA ALA A 119 -6.12 -3.69 17.38
C ALA A 119 -5.68 -4.21 16.01
N VAL A 120 -5.37 -3.31 15.07
CA VAL A 120 -4.91 -3.66 13.72
C VAL A 120 -3.56 -4.37 13.78
N SER A 121 -2.59 -3.85 14.51
CA SER A 121 -1.26 -4.46 14.65
C SER A 121 -1.32 -5.83 15.30
N LYS A 122 -2.14 -5.97 16.35
CA LYS A 122 -2.41 -7.26 17.02
C LYS A 122 -3.05 -8.26 16.06
N ALA A 123 -4.02 -7.83 15.24
CA ALA A 123 -4.67 -8.70 14.26
C ALA A 123 -3.67 -9.30 13.27
N PHE A 124 -2.72 -8.52 12.75
CA PHE A 124 -1.69 -9.04 11.84
C PHE A 124 -0.75 -10.06 12.52
N GLY A 125 -0.40 -9.87 13.80
CA GLY A 125 0.33 -10.88 14.56
C GLY A 125 -0.46 -12.20 14.70
N LEU A 126 -1.76 -12.12 15.02
CA LEU A 126 -2.63 -13.30 15.12
C LEU A 126 -2.84 -14.00 13.77
N ILE A 127 -2.94 -13.24 12.67
CA ILE A 127 -3.02 -13.77 11.31
C ILE A 127 -1.78 -14.61 11.00
N VAL A 128 -0.58 -14.11 11.29
CA VAL A 128 0.67 -14.85 11.04
C VAL A 128 0.75 -16.10 11.90
N ARG A 129 0.39 -16.02 13.19
CA ARG A 129 0.31 -17.20 14.05
C ARG A 129 -0.65 -18.24 13.49
N ARG A 130 -1.82 -17.83 13.00
CA ARG A 130 -2.78 -18.75 12.37
C ARG A 130 -2.22 -19.39 11.10
N ILE A 131 -1.55 -18.63 10.23
CA ILE A 131 -0.90 -19.15 9.02
C ILE A 131 0.16 -20.20 9.38
N ASN A 132 0.88 -20.00 10.49
CA ASN A 132 1.89 -20.90 11.01
C ASN A 132 1.35 -22.07 11.85
N ASP A 133 0.04 -22.09 12.15
CA ASP A 133 -0.56 -23.02 13.12
C ASP A 133 0.11 -22.95 14.50
N GLU A 134 0.47 -21.73 14.92
CA GLU A 134 1.08 -21.42 16.22
C GLU A 134 0.02 -20.94 17.23
N PRO A 135 0.15 -21.29 18.52
CA PRO A 135 -0.77 -20.83 19.57
C PRO A 135 -0.67 -19.31 19.78
N PHE A 136 -1.83 -18.67 20.01
CA PHE A 136 -1.94 -17.21 20.15
C PHE A 136 -1.31 -16.65 21.42
N ASP A 137 -1.28 -17.45 22.48
CA ASP A 137 -0.88 -16.98 23.82
C ASP A 137 0.62 -17.22 24.09
N LYS A 138 1.35 -17.80 23.13
CA LYS A 138 2.81 -17.99 23.25
C LYS A 138 3.57 -16.95 22.42
N PRO A 139 4.67 -16.38 22.96
CA PRO A 139 5.56 -15.53 22.17
C PRO A 139 6.23 -16.33 21.05
N SER A 140 6.60 -15.65 19.96
CA SER A 140 7.43 -16.26 18.92
C SER A 140 8.81 -16.60 19.50
N VAL A 141 9.34 -17.77 19.15
CA VAL A 141 10.66 -18.23 19.60
C VAL A 141 11.70 -18.09 18.48
N PRO A 142 13.00 -18.04 18.80
CA PRO A 142 14.05 -18.18 17.79
C PRO A 142 13.85 -19.50 17.02
N GLY A 143 13.49 -19.42 15.74
CA GLY A 143 13.13 -20.58 14.90
C GLY A 143 11.66 -20.64 14.49
N SER A 144 10.78 -19.79 15.03
CA SER A 144 9.41 -19.63 14.51
C SER A 144 9.43 -19.30 13.02
N ARG A 145 8.44 -19.81 12.29
CA ARG A 145 8.40 -19.68 10.82
C ARG A 145 8.13 -18.23 10.42
N ALA A 146 9.01 -17.65 9.61
CA ALA A 146 8.79 -16.31 9.07
C ALA A 146 7.75 -16.31 7.95
N VAL A 147 6.86 -15.33 7.96
CA VAL A 147 5.86 -15.08 6.92
C VAL A 147 6.09 -13.70 6.32
N THR A 148 5.76 -13.53 5.04
CA THR A 148 5.82 -12.22 4.37
C THR A 148 4.43 -11.67 4.13
N ILE A 149 4.11 -10.53 4.74
CA ILE A 149 2.88 -9.78 4.51
C ILE A 149 3.16 -8.64 3.52
N LYS A 150 2.34 -8.54 2.47
CA LYS A 150 2.49 -7.53 1.39
C LYS A 150 1.47 -6.41 1.58
N PHE A 151 1.81 -5.39 2.35
CA PHE A 151 0.95 -4.22 2.54
C PHE A 151 0.84 -3.38 1.28
N MET A 152 -0.36 -2.89 1.02
CA MET A 152 -0.66 -2.01 -0.10
C MET A 152 -0.65 -0.59 0.43
N ILE A 153 0.38 0.16 0.10
CA ILE A 153 0.61 1.52 0.59
C ILE A 153 0.44 2.49 -0.56
N PRO A 154 -0.43 3.52 -0.45
CA PRO A 154 -0.50 4.57 -1.46
C PRO A 154 0.87 5.15 -1.77
N ASN A 155 1.19 5.34 -3.05
CA ASN A 155 2.49 5.87 -3.48
C ASN A 155 2.82 7.22 -2.82
N SER A 156 1.79 8.07 -2.63
CA SER A 156 1.89 9.35 -1.92
C SER A 156 2.35 9.22 -0.46
N ARG A 157 2.13 8.06 0.18
CA ARG A 157 2.49 7.77 1.57
C ARG A 157 3.68 6.83 1.70
N MET A 158 4.12 6.19 0.62
CA MET A 158 5.28 5.29 0.67
C MET A 158 6.55 6.03 1.13
N GLY A 159 6.71 7.30 0.72
CA GLY A 159 7.85 8.11 1.10
C GLY A 159 7.98 8.36 2.60
N SER A 160 6.88 8.48 3.35
CA SER A 160 6.93 8.66 4.80
C SER A 160 7.35 7.38 5.53
N VAL A 161 6.98 6.21 5.00
CA VAL A 161 7.41 4.91 5.53
C VAL A 161 8.90 4.66 5.26
N ILE A 162 9.39 5.02 4.08
CA ILE A 162 10.82 4.88 3.73
C ILE A 162 11.67 5.87 4.53
N GLY A 163 11.25 7.14 4.60
CA GLY A 163 12.01 8.23 5.20
C GLY A 163 13.18 8.71 4.33
N LYS A 164 13.74 9.87 4.66
CA LYS A 164 14.90 10.45 3.95
C LYS A 164 16.08 9.48 4.04
N GLY A 165 16.66 9.11 2.88
CA GLY A 165 17.78 8.15 2.82
C GLY A 165 17.44 6.73 3.33
N GLY A 166 16.15 6.38 3.45
CA GLY A 166 15.73 5.09 4.02
C GLY A 166 15.86 5.02 5.54
N ALA A 167 16.02 6.14 6.24
CA ALA A 167 16.22 6.14 7.70
C ALA A 167 15.04 5.53 8.46
N LYS A 168 13.80 5.86 8.06
CA LYS A 168 12.60 5.42 8.80
C LYS A 168 12.34 3.93 8.61
N ILE A 169 12.47 3.41 7.38
CA ILE A 169 12.32 1.96 7.15
C ILE A 169 13.43 1.15 7.83
N LYS A 170 14.63 1.70 8.00
CA LYS A 170 15.70 1.06 8.80
C LYS A 170 15.34 1.03 10.28
N GLU A 171 14.90 2.15 10.84
CA GLU A 171 14.42 2.24 12.23
C GLU A 171 13.32 1.22 12.52
N ILE A 172 12.35 1.05 11.61
CA ILE A 172 11.28 0.04 11.77
C ILE A 172 11.87 -1.38 11.76
N GLN A 173 12.82 -1.67 10.88
CA GLN A 173 13.48 -2.98 10.82
C GLN A 173 14.25 -3.27 12.12
N ASP A 174 14.99 -2.29 12.63
CA ASP A 174 15.77 -2.42 13.86
C ASP A 174 14.86 -2.64 15.08
N ALA A 175 13.76 -1.88 15.17
CA ALA A 175 12.83 -1.97 16.30
C ALA A 175 11.96 -3.24 16.29
N SER A 176 11.63 -3.77 15.10
CA SER A 176 10.74 -4.92 14.97
C SER A 176 11.47 -6.25 14.78
N GLY A 177 12.73 -6.24 14.34
CA GLY A 177 13.43 -7.42 13.87
C GLY A 177 12.85 -8.02 12.58
N ALA A 178 11.87 -7.35 11.94
CA ALA A 178 11.34 -7.75 10.65
C ALA A 178 12.21 -7.18 9.52
N ARG A 179 12.17 -7.82 8.35
CA ARG A 179 12.76 -7.31 7.12
C ARG A 179 11.70 -6.58 6.31
N LEU A 180 11.97 -5.33 5.93
CA LEU A 180 11.03 -4.51 5.17
C LEU A 180 11.61 -4.19 3.78
N ASN A 181 10.81 -4.40 2.74
CA ASN A 181 11.17 -4.09 1.36
C ASN A 181 10.04 -3.37 0.62
N ALA A 182 10.30 -2.17 0.13
CA ALA A 182 9.35 -1.37 -0.64
C ALA A 182 9.56 -1.57 -2.14
N SER A 183 8.51 -1.97 -2.87
CA SER A 183 8.56 -2.12 -4.33
C SER A 183 8.80 -0.78 -5.01
N GLU A 184 9.62 -0.72 -6.06
CA GLU A 184 9.84 0.52 -6.83
C GLU A 184 8.60 0.94 -7.63
N GLY A 185 7.94 -0.05 -8.25
CA GLY A 185 6.75 0.16 -9.07
C GLY A 185 5.43 0.11 -8.29
N MET A 186 4.41 0.76 -8.86
CA MET A 186 3.01 0.68 -8.41
C MET A 186 2.36 -0.62 -8.90
N LEU A 187 1.32 -1.05 -8.20
CA LEU A 187 0.47 -2.16 -8.61
C LEU A 187 -0.29 -1.81 -9.90
N PRO A 188 -0.51 -2.77 -10.82
CA PRO A 188 -1.21 -2.52 -12.08
C PRO A 188 -2.60 -1.92 -11.87
N GLY A 189 -2.88 -0.80 -12.53
CA GLY A 189 -4.17 -0.12 -12.43
C GLY A 189 -4.44 0.56 -11.07
N SER A 190 -3.41 0.73 -10.23
CA SER A 190 -3.51 1.34 -8.91
C SER A 190 -2.41 2.39 -8.69
N THR A 191 -2.64 3.26 -7.71
CA THR A 191 -1.61 4.18 -7.18
C THR A 191 -0.94 3.62 -5.92
N GLU A 192 -1.17 2.36 -5.57
CA GLU A 192 -0.57 1.69 -4.41
C GLU A 192 0.72 0.97 -4.81
N ARG A 193 1.71 0.99 -3.93
CA ARG A 193 2.95 0.23 -3.99
C ARG A 193 2.92 -0.87 -2.92
N VAL A 194 3.70 -1.91 -3.13
CA VAL A 194 3.79 -3.02 -2.18
C VAL A 194 4.91 -2.75 -1.18
N LEU A 195 4.59 -2.79 0.11
CA LEU A 195 5.56 -2.91 1.19
C LEU A 195 5.53 -4.35 1.71
N SER A 196 6.57 -5.11 1.42
CA SER A 196 6.75 -6.47 1.91
C SER A 196 7.38 -6.43 3.29
N VAL A 197 6.73 -7.03 4.28
CA VAL A 197 7.20 -7.14 5.66
C VAL A 197 7.34 -8.61 5.99
N SER A 198 8.57 -9.07 6.21
CA SER A 198 8.90 -10.47 6.44
C SER A 198 9.43 -10.66 7.87
N GLY A 199 8.84 -11.58 8.62
CA GLY A 199 9.26 -11.85 9.99
C GLY A 199 8.37 -12.88 10.70
N VAL A 200 8.70 -13.16 11.96
CA VAL A 200 7.85 -13.93 12.87
C VAL A 200 6.63 -13.11 13.28
N ALA A 201 5.64 -13.75 13.91
CA ALA A 201 4.38 -13.09 14.24
C ALA A 201 4.54 -11.81 15.08
N ASP A 202 5.41 -11.84 16.09
CA ASP A 202 5.66 -10.66 16.94
C ASP A 202 6.40 -9.55 16.20
N ALA A 203 7.34 -9.90 15.32
CA ALA A 203 8.02 -8.93 14.46
C ALA A 203 7.04 -8.25 13.50
N ILE A 204 6.10 -9.00 12.91
CA ILE A 204 5.06 -8.44 12.05
C ILE A 204 4.10 -7.53 12.84
N HIS A 205 3.72 -7.91 14.06
CA HIS A 205 2.91 -7.07 14.94
C HIS A 205 3.62 -5.72 15.15
N ILE A 206 4.85 -5.75 15.66
CA ILE A 206 5.62 -4.54 15.99
C ILE A 206 5.82 -3.68 14.73
N ALA A 207 6.25 -4.27 13.61
CA ALA A 207 6.44 -3.54 12.36
C ALA A 207 5.15 -2.87 11.88
N THR A 208 4.01 -3.58 11.97
CA THR A 208 2.70 -3.04 11.56
C THR A 208 2.29 -1.84 12.41
N TYR A 209 2.58 -1.87 13.72
CA TYR A 209 2.31 -0.75 14.62
C TYR A 209 3.07 0.51 14.17
N TYR A 210 4.38 0.40 13.94
CA TYR A 210 5.20 1.53 13.47
C TYR A 210 4.78 2.04 12.09
N ILE A 211 4.51 1.13 11.14
CA ILE A 211 4.01 1.51 9.82
C ILE A 211 2.68 2.25 9.95
N GLY A 212 1.77 1.76 10.78
CA GLY A 212 0.46 2.36 10.97
C GLY A 212 0.54 3.76 11.58
N ASN A 213 1.38 3.98 12.60
CA ASN A 213 1.64 5.31 13.16
C ASN A 213 2.09 6.29 12.07
N ILE A 214 3.07 5.91 11.25
CA ILE A 214 3.57 6.74 10.15
C ILE A 214 2.47 7.07 9.13
N LEU A 215 1.61 6.11 8.82
CA LEU A 215 0.52 6.31 7.85
C LEU A 215 -0.59 7.21 8.39
N ILE A 216 -0.89 7.13 9.69
CA ILE A 216 -1.84 8.03 10.37
C ILE A 216 -1.30 9.45 10.33
N GLU A 217 -0.05 9.67 10.77
CA GLU A 217 0.55 11.00 10.74
C GLU A 217 0.66 11.56 9.31
N ALA A 218 0.98 10.71 8.33
CA ALA A 218 1.04 11.13 6.92
C ALA A 218 -0.35 11.49 6.37
N ASN A 219 -1.40 10.83 6.85
CA ASN A 219 -2.78 11.16 6.49
C ASN A 219 -3.20 12.53 7.03
N GLU A 220 -2.78 12.88 8.26
CA GLU A 220 -3.04 14.19 8.86
C GLU A 220 -2.28 15.32 8.13
N ARG A 221 -1.02 15.08 7.76
CA ARG A 221 -0.20 16.06 7.03
C ARG A 221 -0.69 16.29 5.59
N MET A 222 -1.30 15.28 4.97
CA MET A 222 -1.73 15.35 3.57
C MET A 222 -3.08 14.65 3.34
N PRO A 223 -4.21 15.30 3.68
CA PRO A 223 -5.54 14.68 3.61
C PRO A 223 -6.07 14.49 2.18
N SER A 224 -5.65 15.32 1.22
CA SER A 224 -6.36 15.52 -0.05
C SER A 224 -5.78 14.79 -1.28
N TYR A 225 -5.09 13.66 -1.11
CA TYR A 225 -4.63 12.87 -2.25
C TYR A 225 -5.65 11.81 -2.69
N ASN A 226 -6.13 11.91 -3.94
CA ASN A 226 -6.97 10.88 -4.55
C ASN A 226 -6.14 9.60 -4.79
N ASN A 227 -6.43 8.53 -4.03
CA ASN A 227 -5.75 7.23 -4.16
C ASN A 227 -6.66 6.21 -4.86
N SER A 228 -6.17 5.62 -5.94
CA SER A 228 -6.84 4.50 -6.62
C SER A 228 -6.39 3.19 -6.00
N SER A 229 -7.27 2.61 -5.17
CA SER A 229 -7.10 1.30 -4.56
C SER A 229 -6.95 0.20 -5.61
N TYR A 230 -5.95 -0.66 -5.46
CA TYR A 230 -5.79 -1.84 -6.31
C TYR A 230 -6.96 -2.80 -6.11
N ARG A 231 -7.44 -3.34 -7.22
CA ARG A 231 -8.48 -4.37 -7.27
C ARG A 231 -7.96 -5.47 -8.18
N PRO A 232 -7.81 -6.71 -7.69
CA PRO A 232 -7.39 -7.82 -8.53
C PRO A 232 -8.43 -8.00 -9.65
N SER A 233 -7.96 -8.16 -10.88
CA SER A 233 -8.79 -8.35 -12.07
C SER A 233 -8.50 -9.73 -12.66
N SER A 234 -9.54 -10.38 -13.20
CA SER A 234 -9.48 -11.67 -13.90
C SER A 234 -8.97 -11.56 -15.34
N VAL A 235 -8.69 -10.34 -15.83
CA VAL A 235 -8.30 -10.14 -17.22
C VAL A 235 -6.79 -10.34 -17.37
N SER A 236 -6.40 -11.53 -17.82
CA SER A 236 -5.22 -11.70 -18.67
C SER A 236 -5.31 -10.69 -19.80
N ARG A 237 -4.59 -9.57 -19.70
CA ARG A 237 -4.40 -8.67 -20.83
C ARG A 237 -3.51 -9.38 -21.84
N ARG A 238 -4.14 -10.19 -22.70
CA ARG A 238 -3.59 -10.47 -24.02
C ARG A 238 -3.43 -9.10 -24.69
N ALA A 239 -2.19 -8.77 -25.09
CA ALA A 239 -1.94 -7.60 -25.92
C ALA A 239 -2.89 -7.65 -27.14
N PRO A 240 -3.52 -6.54 -27.54
CA PRO A 240 -4.31 -6.53 -28.76
C PRO A 240 -3.35 -6.69 -29.93
N TYR A 241 -3.27 -7.93 -30.42
CA TYR A 241 -2.76 -8.25 -31.73
C TYR A 241 -3.74 -7.63 -32.73
N SER A 242 -3.49 -6.39 -33.12
CA SER A 242 -4.18 -5.76 -34.24
C SER A 242 -3.69 -6.48 -35.50
N GLY A 243 -4.56 -7.31 -36.05
CA GLY A 243 -4.38 -7.91 -37.36
C GLY A 243 -4.31 -6.81 -38.42
N SER A 244 -3.15 -6.70 -39.06
CA SER A 244 -2.99 -5.89 -40.26
C SER A 244 -3.30 -6.78 -41.47
N SER A 245 -4.48 -6.57 -42.04
CA SER A 245 -4.83 -7.00 -43.39
C SER A 245 -4.05 -6.16 -44.40
N TYR A 246 -3.00 -6.73 -44.99
CA TYR A 246 -2.24 -6.10 -46.07
C TYR A 246 -2.63 -6.72 -47.43
N VAL A 247 -2.87 -5.83 -48.39
CA VAL A 247 -3.24 -6.11 -49.78
C VAL A 247 -2.00 -6.49 -50.60
N PRO A 248 -2.06 -7.41 -51.60
CA PRO A 248 -0.88 -7.86 -52.34
C PRO A 248 -0.53 -6.94 -53.52
N GLY A 249 0.77 -6.64 -53.72
CA GLY A 249 1.26 -5.94 -54.89
C GLY A 249 2.80 -5.90 -55.02
N TYR A 250 3.32 -6.77 -55.89
CA TYR A 250 4.52 -6.70 -56.75
C TYR A 250 5.89 -6.15 -56.29
N SER A 251 6.90 -7.03 -56.43
CA SER A 251 8.32 -6.83 -56.91
C SER A 251 9.20 -5.78 -56.21
N ASN A 252 10.46 -6.02 -55.84
CA ASN A 252 11.55 -6.66 -56.59
C ASN A 252 12.72 -7.03 -55.65
N ALA A 253 13.50 -8.02 -56.07
CA ALA A 253 14.73 -8.50 -55.43
C ALA A 253 15.93 -7.59 -55.73
N TYR A 254 16.94 -7.53 -54.83
CA TYR A 254 18.39 -7.59 -55.08
C TYR A 254 19.18 -7.66 -53.74
N PRO A 255 20.43 -8.14 -53.70
CA PRO A 255 20.98 -8.86 -52.56
C PRO A 255 22.01 -8.10 -51.69
N SER A 256 22.13 -8.65 -50.47
CA SER A 256 23.19 -8.60 -49.45
C SER A 256 24.56 -7.99 -49.80
N THR A 257 25.08 -7.15 -48.89
CA THR A 257 26.50 -7.16 -48.49
C THR A 257 26.66 -6.86 -46.99
N ALA A 258 27.66 -7.50 -46.40
CA ALA A 258 27.88 -7.70 -44.97
C ALA A 258 28.60 -6.52 -44.27
N GLY A 259 28.44 -6.46 -42.94
CA GLY A 259 29.29 -5.71 -42.02
C GLY A 259 28.87 -5.90 -40.56
N PRO A 260 29.76 -6.32 -39.63
CA PRO A 260 29.43 -6.51 -38.21
C PRO A 260 29.83 -5.28 -37.38
N ALA A 261 28.96 -4.83 -36.47
CA ALA A 261 29.37 -3.97 -35.36
C ALA A 261 28.36 -4.04 -34.20
N GLN A 262 28.88 -4.36 -33.02
CA GLN A 262 28.21 -4.26 -31.73
C GLN A 262 27.76 -2.82 -31.46
N SER A 263 26.55 -2.65 -30.94
CA SER A 263 26.21 -1.49 -30.12
C SER A 263 25.14 -1.84 -29.10
N GLN A 264 25.55 -1.79 -27.83
CA GLN A 264 24.68 -1.76 -26.66
C GLN A 264 23.59 -0.70 -26.84
N GLN A 265 22.34 -1.12 -26.81
CA GLN A 265 21.21 -0.20 -26.94
C GLN A 265 20.95 0.46 -25.58
N HIS A 266 21.57 1.63 -25.41
CA HIS A 266 21.29 2.57 -24.35
C HIS A 266 19.85 3.09 -24.51
N ASN A 267 18.97 2.77 -23.57
CA ASN A 267 17.60 3.27 -23.55
C ASN A 267 17.63 4.72 -23.02
N PRO A 268 17.32 5.77 -23.80
CA PRO A 268 17.36 7.14 -23.30
C PRO A 268 16.28 7.36 -22.23
N PRO A 269 16.50 8.29 -21.28
CA PRO A 269 15.52 8.61 -20.25
C PRO A 269 14.24 9.10 -20.92
N GLN A 270 13.13 8.43 -20.64
CA GLN A 270 11.84 8.78 -21.20
C GLN A 270 11.39 10.15 -20.68
N GLN A 271 11.62 11.21 -21.46
CA GLN A 271 11.25 12.57 -21.10
C GLN A 271 9.73 12.73 -21.09
N LEU A 272 9.21 13.12 -19.94
CA LEU A 272 7.81 13.53 -19.80
C LEU A 272 7.57 14.77 -20.66
N GLN A 273 6.58 14.70 -21.54
CA GLN A 273 6.13 15.81 -22.37
C GLN A 273 4.84 16.41 -21.79
N THR A 274 4.52 17.63 -22.20
CA THR A 274 3.24 18.26 -21.90
C THR A 274 2.59 18.74 -23.19
N GLN A 275 1.33 18.38 -23.37
CA GLN A 275 0.50 18.77 -24.50
C GLN A 275 -0.70 19.57 -23.98
N GLN A 276 -1.07 20.62 -24.71
CA GLN A 276 -2.22 21.45 -24.43
C GLN A 276 -3.28 21.24 -25.51
N ILE A 277 -4.55 21.16 -25.12
CA ILE A 277 -5.70 21.10 -26.02
C ILE A 277 -6.81 22.02 -25.50
N TYR A 278 -7.65 22.52 -26.40
CA TYR A 278 -8.79 23.37 -26.08
C TYR A 278 -10.10 22.60 -26.33
N ILE A 279 -11.02 22.66 -25.36
CA ILE A 279 -12.32 21.98 -25.41
C ILE A 279 -13.42 23.02 -25.20
N PRO A 280 -14.45 23.10 -26.07
CA PRO A 280 -15.57 24.01 -25.86
C PRO A 280 -16.25 23.82 -24.50
N ASN A 281 -16.64 24.91 -23.85
CA ASN A 281 -17.24 24.89 -22.51
C ASN A 281 -18.49 24.00 -22.44
N ASP A 282 -19.30 23.98 -23.50
CA ASP A 282 -20.53 23.16 -23.56
C ASP A 282 -20.25 21.65 -23.61
N LEU A 283 -19.05 21.27 -24.05
CA LEU A 283 -18.63 19.87 -24.20
C LEU A 283 -17.72 19.39 -23.08
N VAL A 284 -17.14 20.28 -22.27
CA VAL A 284 -16.27 19.85 -21.16
C VAL A 284 -17.01 18.99 -20.14
N GLY A 285 -18.30 19.23 -19.95
CA GLY A 285 -19.13 18.46 -19.02
C GLY A 285 -19.18 16.97 -19.36
N CYS A 286 -19.20 16.60 -20.65
CA CYS A 286 -19.23 15.20 -21.08
C CYS A 286 -17.87 14.50 -20.97
N ILE A 287 -16.79 15.29 -20.99
CA ILE A 287 -15.42 14.86 -20.77
C ILE A 287 -15.16 14.62 -19.27
N ILE A 288 -15.60 15.54 -18.41
CA ILE A 288 -15.46 15.43 -16.95
C ILE A 288 -16.35 14.29 -16.42
N GLY A 289 -17.62 14.28 -16.82
CA GLY A 289 -18.63 13.35 -16.32
C GLY A 289 -19.10 13.68 -14.89
N LYS A 290 -20.19 13.03 -14.46
CA LYS A 290 -20.75 13.23 -13.11
C LYS A 290 -19.69 12.89 -12.04
N GLY A 291 -19.37 13.85 -11.17
CA GLY A 291 -18.32 13.69 -10.14
C GLY A 291 -16.90 13.48 -10.68
N GLY A 292 -16.62 13.81 -11.94
CA GLY A 292 -15.31 13.60 -12.56
C GLY A 292 -15.04 12.17 -13.03
N ALA A 293 -16.05 11.28 -13.02
CA ALA A 293 -15.87 9.86 -13.31
C ALA A 293 -15.27 9.60 -14.71
N LYS A 294 -15.72 10.33 -15.74
CA LYS A 294 -15.28 10.10 -17.13
C LYS A 294 -13.86 10.61 -17.37
N ILE A 295 -13.50 11.77 -16.84
CA ILE A 295 -12.12 12.27 -16.97
C ILE A 295 -11.15 11.40 -16.17
N ASN A 296 -11.59 10.88 -15.02
CA ASN A 296 -10.79 9.95 -14.23
C ASN A 296 -10.56 8.63 -14.97
N GLU A 297 -11.54 8.14 -15.72
CA GLU A 297 -11.38 6.98 -16.62
C GLU A 297 -10.35 7.26 -17.73
N ILE A 298 -10.41 8.43 -18.36
CA ILE A 298 -9.46 8.82 -19.43
C ILE A 298 -8.04 8.97 -18.88
N ARG A 299 -7.88 9.57 -17.70
CA ARG A 299 -6.61 9.62 -16.96
C ARG A 299 -6.08 8.22 -16.68
N HIS A 300 -6.96 7.29 -16.29
CA HIS A 300 -6.62 5.90 -16.00
C HIS A 300 -6.15 5.14 -17.24
N MET A 301 -6.90 5.24 -18.35
CA MET A 301 -6.58 4.52 -19.58
C MET A 301 -5.29 5.03 -20.24
N SER A 302 -5.07 6.35 -20.21
CA SER A 302 -3.91 6.98 -20.85
C SER A 302 -2.66 7.01 -20.00
N ALA A 303 -2.74 6.75 -18.69
CA ALA A 303 -1.64 6.93 -17.74
C ALA A 303 -0.95 8.31 -17.87
N SER A 304 -1.75 9.34 -18.17
CA SER A 304 -1.31 10.75 -18.27
C SER A 304 -1.93 11.60 -17.17
N GLN A 305 -1.21 12.62 -16.73
CA GLN A 305 -1.73 13.65 -15.85
C GLN A 305 -2.54 14.65 -16.68
N ILE A 306 -3.85 14.69 -16.50
CA ILE A 306 -4.74 15.59 -17.25
C ILE A 306 -5.31 16.64 -16.29
N LYS A 307 -4.99 17.92 -16.50
CA LYS A 307 -5.52 19.05 -15.74
C LYS A 307 -6.47 19.85 -16.62
N ILE A 308 -7.70 20.01 -16.15
CA ILE A 308 -8.71 20.83 -16.81
C ILE A 308 -8.74 22.16 -16.08
N MET A 309 -8.44 23.23 -16.78
CA MET A 309 -8.38 24.57 -16.21
C MET A 309 -9.79 25.18 -16.06
N GLU A 310 -9.89 26.26 -15.28
CA GLU A 310 -11.10 27.08 -15.23
C GLU A 310 -11.25 27.89 -16.52
N PRO A 311 -12.48 28.26 -16.92
CA PRO A 311 -12.71 29.11 -18.08
C PRO A 311 -11.97 30.45 -17.89
N GLY A 312 -11.23 30.90 -18.89
CA GLY A 312 -10.42 32.13 -18.81
C GLY A 312 -9.08 32.00 -18.07
N ALA A 313 -8.72 30.81 -17.58
CA ALA A 313 -7.41 30.60 -16.96
C ALA A 313 -6.27 30.60 -18.00
N VAL A 314 -5.21 31.35 -17.71
CA VAL A 314 -3.98 31.41 -18.50
C VAL A 314 -3.19 30.11 -18.28
N GLY A 315 -2.90 29.38 -19.36
CA GLY A 315 -2.05 28.20 -19.30
C GLY A 315 -0.60 28.56 -19.01
N VAL A 316 0.10 27.72 -18.25
CA VAL A 316 1.57 27.82 -18.12
C VAL A 316 2.18 26.96 -19.23
N GLY A 317 2.92 27.59 -20.15
CA GLY A 317 3.63 26.89 -21.22
C GLY A 317 4.85 26.12 -20.70
N MET A 318 5.39 25.24 -21.55
CA MET A 318 6.50 24.30 -21.27
C MET A 318 7.81 24.94 -20.76
N ASN A 319 7.91 26.28 -20.72
CA ASN A 319 9.08 27.04 -20.25
C ASN A 319 8.73 28.20 -19.29
N GLY A 320 7.54 28.17 -18.65
CA GLY A 320 7.11 29.27 -17.76
C GLY A 320 6.63 30.54 -18.48
N ALA A 321 6.60 30.54 -19.82
CA ALA A 321 5.96 31.60 -20.59
C ALA A 321 4.43 31.47 -20.53
N PRO A 322 3.69 32.60 -20.41
CA PRO A 322 2.23 32.57 -20.43
C PRO A 322 1.74 32.10 -21.80
N ALA A 323 0.96 31.02 -21.82
CA ALA A 323 0.26 30.56 -23.01
C ALA A 323 -0.96 31.48 -23.25
N PRO A 324 -1.40 31.69 -24.50
CA PRO A 324 -2.58 32.48 -24.79
C PRO A 324 -3.78 31.92 -24.01
N ALA A 325 -4.52 32.82 -23.36
CA ALA A 325 -5.74 32.49 -22.65
C ALA A 325 -6.70 31.76 -23.60
N GLY A 326 -7.36 30.70 -23.09
CA GLY A 326 -8.47 30.11 -23.85
C GLY A 326 -9.51 31.20 -24.15
N GLY A 327 -10.02 31.24 -25.38
CA GLY A 327 -11.09 32.17 -25.74
C GLY A 327 -12.31 31.97 -24.84
N GLU A 328 -13.19 32.97 -24.73
CA GLU A 328 -14.33 32.99 -23.79
C GLU A 328 -15.25 31.74 -23.87
N GLY A 329 -15.22 30.99 -24.97
CA GLY A 329 -15.98 29.75 -25.18
C GLY A 329 -15.24 28.43 -24.95
N GLU A 330 -13.95 28.44 -24.60
CA GLU A 330 -13.11 27.23 -24.56
C GLU A 330 -12.38 27.05 -23.23
N ARG A 331 -12.13 25.80 -22.89
CA ARG A 331 -11.45 25.39 -21.67
C ARG A 331 -10.15 24.68 -22.01
N LEU A 332 -9.06 25.15 -21.41
CA LEU A 332 -7.74 24.58 -21.57
C LEU A 332 -7.62 23.26 -20.80
N VAL A 333 -7.14 22.23 -21.49
CA VAL A 333 -6.77 20.95 -20.91
C VAL A 333 -5.28 20.72 -21.13
N VAL A 334 -4.55 20.50 -20.04
CA VAL A 334 -3.11 20.26 -20.01
C VAL A 334 -2.87 18.79 -19.71
N ILE A 335 -2.12 18.09 -20.57
CA ILE A 335 -1.84 16.66 -20.49
C ILE A 335 -0.33 16.48 -20.35
N THR A 336 0.14 15.94 -19.23
CA THR A 336 1.56 15.67 -18.98
C THR A 336 1.79 14.18 -18.83
N GLY A 337 2.77 13.62 -19.55
CA GLY A 337 3.03 12.18 -19.54
C GLY A 337 4.08 11.75 -20.56
N GLN A 338 4.22 10.45 -20.77
CA GLN A 338 5.03 9.93 -21.88
C GLN A 338 4.38 10.25 -23.24
N PRO A 339 5.14 10.43 -24.33
CA PRO A 339 4.57 10.75 -25.65
C PRO A 339 3.45 9.80 -26.09
N ALA A 340 3.64 8.48 -25.89
CA ALA A 340 2.62 7.47 -26.19
C ALA A 340 1.36 7.60 -25.31
N ASN A 341 1.55 7.93 -24.03
CA ASN A 341 0.48 8.12 -23.06
C ASN A 341 -0.34 9.37 -23.38
N ILE A 342 0.34 10.46 -23.78
CA ILE A 342 -0.30 11.71 -24.20
C ILE A 342 -1.15 11.47 -25.44
N GLN A 343 -0.62 10.78 -26.45
CA GLN A 343 -1.37 10.45 -27.67
C GLN A 343 -2.64 9.67 -27.35
N MET A 344 -2.53 8.67 -26.46
CA MET A 344 -3.69 7.91 -26.00
C MET A 344 -4.71 8.79 -25.25
N ALA A 345 -4.26 9.68 -24.37
CA ALA A 345 -5.13 10.63 -23.66
C ALA A 345 -5.90 11.52 -24.64
N VAL A 346 -5.20 12.09 -25.61
CA VAL A 346 -5.75 12.96 -26.65
C VAL A 346 -6.81 12.22 -27.45
N GLN A 347 -6.53 10.98 -27.89
CA GLN A 347 -7.47 10.17 -28.66
C GLN A 347 -8.75 9.88 -27.89
N LEU A 348 -8.64 9.53 -26.59
CA LEU A 348 -9.81 9.25 -25.75
C LEU A 348 -10.65 10.50 -25.49
N LEU A 349 -10.02 11.66 -25.31
CA LEU A 349 -10.71 12.95 -25.15
C LEU A 349 -11.49 13.30 -26.41
N TYR A 350 -10.86 13.21 -27.59
CA TYR A 350 -11.53 13.48 -28.87
C TYR A 350 -12.66 12.49 -29.15
N HIS A 351 -12.43 11.20 -28.91
CA HIS A 351 -13.46 10.18 -29.12
C HIS A 351 -14.70 10.47 -28.27
N ARG A 352 -14.51 10.92 -27.01
CA ARG A 352 -15.62 11.25 -26.13
C ARG A 352 -16.34 12.52 -26.56
N LEU A 353 -15.60 13.52 -27.01
CA LEU A 353 -16.16 14.76 -27.57
C LEU A 353 -17.05 14.47 -28.78
N GLU A 354 -16.58 13.61 -29.68
CA GLU A 354 -17.28 13.24 -30.90
C GLU A 354 -18.56 12.43 -30.62
N GLN A 355 -18.51 11.49 -29.67
CA GLN A 355 -19.70 10.77 -29.22
C GLN A 355 -20.80 11.70 -28.69
N GLU A 356 -20.44 12.73 -27.93
CA GLU A 356 -21.42 13.68 -27.41
C GLU A 356 -21.94 14.60 -28.51
N LYS A 357 -21.09 15.04 -29.43
CA LYS A 357 -21.50 15.83 -30.61
C LYS A 357 -22.50 15.06 -31.48
N GLN A 358 -22.26 13.77 -31.72
CA GLN A 358 -23.16 12.91 -32.49
C GLN A 358 -24.50 12.71 -31.79
N LYS A 359 -24.49 12.62 -30.45
CA LYS A 359 -25.69 12.52 -29.64
C LYS A 359 -26.52 13.81 -29.69
N GLN A 360 -25.87 14.98 -29.61
CA GLN A 360 -26.52 16.30 -29.72
C GLN A 360 -27.19 16.50 -31.10
N LEU A 361 -26.50 16.11 -32.18
CA LEU A 361 -27.06 16.11 -33.54
C LEU A 361 -28.31 15.22 -33.64
N ARG A 362 -28.26 14.01 -33.08
CA ARG A 362 -29.39 13.07 -33.10
C ARG A 362 -30.58 13.56 -32.28
N SER A 363 -30.36 14.32 -31.21
CA SER A 363 -31.43 14.98 -30.44
C SER A 363 -32.02 16.21 -31.14
N GLN A 364 -31.27 16.89 -32.02
CA GLN A 364 -31.79 18.01 -32.79
C GLN A 364 -32.60 17.58 -34.02
N SER A 365 -32.34 16.38 -34.57
CA SER A 365 -33.11 15.82 -35.69
C SER A 365 -34.42 15.13 -35.29
N SER A 366 -34.72 15.06 -33.99
CA SER A 366 -35.90 14.35 -33.44
C SER A 366 -36.94 15.30 -32.83
N ASN A 367 -36.85 16.60 -33.13
CA ASN A 367 -37.79 17.63 -32.70
C ASN A 367 -38.41 18.32 -33.90
#